data_AF-A0A7K0K080-F1
#
_entry.id   AF-A0A7K0K080-F1
#
_cell.length_a   1.000
_cell.length_b   1.000
_cell.length_c   1.000
_cell.angle_alpha   90.00
_cell.angle_beta   90.00
_cell.angle_gamma   90.00
#
_symmetry.space_group_name_H-M   'P 1'
#
loop_
_entity.id
_entity.type
_entity.pdbx_description
1 polymer ?
#
loop_
_entity_poly.entity_id
_entity_poly.type
_entity_poly.pdbx_seq_one_letter_code
_entity_poly.pdbx_strand_id
1 'polypeptide(L)'
;MSQATIPPAWELALLSLREAHVDLPAHVSVQEVPAPKEIAPYALAISGTTAKHVAADAPATGRLVVLYDPEGQPGWGGNFRVIAMIATEAELELGEDPLVGEVAWSWLREALAARDADYGHLVGTATTTINRSFDGGIMRGTSANLEIRASWTPGSPDLSAHFLSWLDAMLQSTGFSPEANVIGLR
;
A
#
# COMPACT_ATOMS: atom_id res chain seq x y z
N MET A 1 -29.25 6.22 -24.99
CA MET A 1 -28.26 6.18 -23.90
C MET A 1 -27.85 4.73 -23.74
N SER A 2 -26.72 4.32 -24.32
CA SER A 2 -26.22 2.95 -24.15
C SER A 2 -25.84 2.77 -22.68
N GLN A 3 -26.40 1.76 -22.02
CA GLN A 3 -25.86 1.28 -20.75
C GLN A 3 -24.39 0.91 -21.02
N ALA A 4 -23.46 1.59 -20.37
CA ALA A 4 -22.07 1.18 -20.41
C ALA A 4 -21.97 -0.17 -19.69
N THR A 5 -21.76 -1.24 -20.46
CA THR A 5 -21.51 -2.57 -19.92
C THR A 5 -20.20 -2.53 -19.15
N ILE A 6 -20.22 -2.96 -17.89
CA ILE A 6 -19.01 -3.07 -17.07
C ILE A 6 -18.13 -4.18 -17.67
N PRO A 7 -16.84 -3.92 -17.95
CA PRO A 7 -15.95 -4.95 -18.47
C PRO A 7 -15.81 -6.11 -17.48
N PRO A 8 -15.92 -7.38 -17.92
CA PRO A 8 -15.87 -8.53 -17.02
C PRO A 8 -14.60 -8.59 -16.15
N ALA A 9 -13.46 -8.18 -16.69
CA ALA A 9 -12.21 -8.12 -15.93
C ALA A 9 -12.26 -7.10 -14.77
N TRP A 10 -12.89 -5.94 -14.99
CA TRP A 10 -13.09 -4.93 -13.93
C TRP A 10 -14.06 -5.43 -12.86
N GLU A 11 -15.15 -6.09 -13.28
CA GLU A 11 -16.09 -6.70 -12.35
C GLU A 11 -15.42 -7.77 -11.47
N LEU A 12 -14.60 -8.64 -12.06
CA LEU A 12 -13.84 -9.65 -11.32
C LEU A 12 -12.90 -8.99 -10.29
N ALA A 13 -12.19 -7.93 -10.68
CA ALA A 13 -11.32 -7.18 -9.78
C ALA A 13 -12.07 -6.58 -8.57
N LEU A 14 -13.26 -6.02 -8.79
CA LEU A 14 -14.08 -5.49 -7.70
C LEU A 14 -14.59 -6.61 -6.78
N LEU A 15 -14.99 -7.75 -7.34
CA LEU A 15 -15.44 -8.91 -6.57
C LEU A 15 -14.31 -9.50 -5.73
N SER A 16 -13.11 -9.68 -6.30
CA SER A 16 -11.94 -10.22 -5.58
C SER A 16 -11.53 -9.32 -4.42
N LEU A 17 -11.58 -7.99 -4.59
CA LEU A 17 -11.30 -7.04 -3.52
C LEU A 17 -12.34 -7.11 -2.40
N ARG A 18 -13.62 -7.29 -2.77
CA ARG A 18 -14.70 -7.43 -1.80
C ARG A 18 -14.59 -8.73 -1.01
N GLU A 19 -14.22 -9.83 -1.67
CA GLU A 19 -13.99 -11.12 -1.01
C GLU A 19 -12.79 -11.04 -0.06
N ALA A 20 -11.67 -10.48 -0.52
CA ALA A 20 -10.48 -10.29 0.30
C ALA A 20 -10.71 -9.37 1.52
N HIS A 21 -11.68 -8.46 1.46
CA HIS A 21 -12.05 -7.63 2.60
C HIS A 21 -12.60 -8.44 3.79
N VAL A 22 -13.11 -9.66 3.56
CA VAL A 22 -13.54 -10.56 4.65
C VAL A 22 -12.33 -11.07 5.46
N ASP A 23 -11.18 -11.22 4.81
CA ASP A 23 -9.92 -11.69 5.41
C ASP A 23 -9.01 -10.55 5.84
N LEU A 24 -9.58 -9.38 6.16
CA LEU A 24 -8.83 -8.21 6.58
C LEU A 24 -7.96 -8.54 7.81
N PRO A 25 -6.65 -8.23 7.78
CA PRO A 25 -5.80 -8.41 8.96
C PRO A 25 -6.36 -7.68 10.18
N ALA A 26 -6.24 -8.30 11.35
CA ALA A 26 -6.46 -7.61 12.60
C ALA A 26 -5.59 -6.35 12.65
N HIS A 27 -6.06 -5.28 13.28
CA HIS A 27 -5.33 -4.02 13.41
C HIS A 27 -5.20 -3.18 12.13
N VAL A 28 -6.02 -3.42 11.11
CA VAL A 28 -6.15 -2.47 9.98
C VAL A 28 -7.60 -2.07 9.81
N SER A 29 -7.81 -0.84 9.35
CA SER A 29 -9.11 -0.34 8.91
C SER A 29 -8.96 0.18 7.49
N VAL A 30 -9.96 -0.08 6.65
CA VAL A 30 -9.97 0.37 5.26
C VAL A 30 -11.31 1.00 4.90
N GLN A 31 -11.28 1.93 3.96
CA GLN A 31 -12.48 2.52 3.38
C GLN A 31 -12.23 2.93 1.94
N GLU A 32 -13.26 2.85 1.11
CA GLU A 32 -13.22 3.42 -0.23
C GLU A 32 -13.15 4.95 -0.16
N VAL A 33 -12.36 5.54 -1.05
CA VAL A 33 -12.16 6.99 -1.16
C VAL A 33 -12.20 7.40 -2.63
N PRO A 34 -12.46 8.68 -2.95
CA PRO A 34 -12.53 9.13 -4.34
C PRO A 34 -11.24 8.78 -5.10
N ALA A 35 -11.37 8.02 -6.20
CA ALA A 35 -10.26 7.64 -7.05
C ALA A 35 -9.74 8.83 -7.89
N PRO A 36 -8.46 8.82 -8.32
CA PRO A 36 -7.96 9.79 -9.29
C PRO A 36 -8.84 9.77 -10.54
N LYS A 37 -9.25 10.95 -10.99
CA LYS A 37 -9.99 11.10 -12.23
C LYS A 37 -9.00 11.20 -13.39
N GLU A 38 -9.45 10.87 -14.59
CA GLU A 38 -8.74 11.13 -15.87
C GLU A 38 -7.52 10.25 -16.18
N ILE A 39 -7.06 9.38 -15.26
CA ILE A 39 -5.96 8.46 -15.58
C ILE A 39 -6.46 7.28 -16.41
N ALA A 40 -7.59 6.67 -16.05
CA ALA A 40 -8.15 5.51 -16.74
C ALA A 40 -9.68 5.54 -16.72
N PRO A 41 -10.37 4.84 -17.65
CA PRO A 41 -11.84 4.79 -17.68
C PRO A 41 -12.46 4.16 -16.43
N TYR A 42 -11.74 3.23 -15.78
CA TYR A 42 -12.16 2.58 -14.55
C TYR A 42 -11.09 2.77 -13.48
N ALA A 43 -11.52 3.21 -12.30
CA ALA A 43 -10.63 3.47 -11.18
C ALA A 43 -11.33 3.22 -9.84
N LEU A 44 -10.58 2.70 -8.88
CA LEU A 44 -10.97 2.53 -7.48
C LEU A 44 -9.84 3.02 -6.60
N ALA A 45 -10.16 3.64 -5.47
CA ALA A 45 -9.16 3.94 -4.46
C ALA A 45 -9.63 3.54 -3.06
N ILE A 46 -8.71 2.98 -2.29
CA ILE A 46 -8.93 2.52 -0.92
C ILE A 46 -7.90 3.22 -0.04
N SER A 47 -8.37 3.81 1.07
CA SER A 47 -7.52 4.32 2.13
C SER A 47 -7.42 3.26 3.22
N GLY A 48 -6.23 3.10 3.79
CA GLY A 48 -5.97 2.22 4.93
C GLY A 48 -5.35 2.97 6.08
N THR A 49 -5.65 2.54 7.31
CA THR A 49 -4.99 3.01 8.54
C THR A 49 -4.81 1.83 9.48
N THR A 50 -3.59 1.63 9.99
CA THR A 50 -3.31 0.59 10.99
C THR A 50 -3.75 1.04 12.38
N ALA A 51 -3.90 0.10 13.32
CA ALA A 51 -3.88 0.42 14.73
C ALA A 51 -2.46 0.83 15.14
N LYS A 52 -2.34 1.47 16.30
CA LYS A 52 -1.04 1.73 16.91
C LYS A 52 -0.45 0.42 17.44
N HIS A 53 0.76 0.11 17.04
CA HIS A 53 1.56 -0.94 17.67
C HIS A 53 2.24 -0.38 18.93
N VAL A 54 2.51 -1.20 19.94
CA VAL A 54 3.13 -0.71 21.20
C VAL A 54 4.53 -0.12 20.96
N ALA A 55 5.24 -0.61 19.94
CA ALA A 55 6.55 -0.06 19.54
C ALA A 55 6.46 1.16 18.59
N ALA A 56 5.27 1.50 18.08
CA ALA A 56 5.09 2.61 17.14
C ALA A 56 4.28 3.75 17.77
N ASP A 57 4.82 4.96 17.68
CA ASP A 57 4.15 6.16 18.23
C ASP A 57 2.89 6.56 17.45
N ALA A 58 2.88 6.23 16.15
CA ALA A 58 1.81 6.56 15.21
C ALA A 58 1.38 5.34 14.36
N PRO A 59 0.12 5.30 13.90
CA PRO A 59 -0.32 4.30 12.93
C PRO A 59 0.28 4.60 11.55
N ALA A 60 0.48 3.55 10.76
CA ALA A 60 0.73 3.72 9.34
C ALA A 60 -0.58 4.08 8.63
N THR A 61 -0.46 4.92 7.61
CA THR A 61 -1.53 5.24 6.67
C THR A 61 -1.13 4.78 5.29
N GLY A 62 -2.12 4.51 4.44
CA GLY A 62 -1.83 4.11 3.09
C GLY A 62 -2.97 4.44 2.15
N ARG A 63 -2.66 4.35 0.86
CA ARG A 63 -3.62 4.46 -0.22
C ARG A 63 -3.30 3.45 -1.30
N LEU A 64 -4.27 2.64 -1.66
CA LEU A 64 -4.22 1.77 -2.82
C LEU A 64 -5.12 2.36 -3.91
N VAL A 65 -4.62 2.47 -5.13
CA VAL A 65 -5.38 2.86 -6.30
C VAL A 65 -5.28 1.73 -7.32
N VAL A 66 -6.42 1.27 -7.80
CA VAL A 66 -6.53 0.32 -8.90
C VAL A 66 -7.05 1.08 -10.11
N LEU A 67 -6.33 1.00 -11.22
CA LEU A 67 -6.72 1.57 -12.50
C LEU A 67 -6.90 0.44 -13.50
N TYR A 68 -7.88 0.58 -14.39
CA TYR A 68 -8.12 -0.37 -15.45
C TYR A 68 -8.53 0.36 -16.74
N ASP A 69 -7.87 -0.05 -17.82
CA ASP A 69 -8.14 0.41 -19.17
C ASP A 69 -8.25 -0.82 -20.10
N PRO A 70 -9.44 -1.12 -20.65
CA PRO A 70 -9.62 -2.23 -21.60
C PRO A 70 -8.73 -2.14 -22.83
N GLU A 71 -8.34 -0.93 -23.25
CA GLU A 71 -7.43 -0.73 -24.39
C GLU A 71 -5.95 -0.75 -23.96
N GLY A 72 -5.70 -0.75 -22.65
CA GLY A 72 -4.37 -0.69 -22.04
C GLY A 72 -3.76 0.71 -22.12
N GLN A 73 -2.63 0.90 -21.43
CA GLN A 73 -1.89 2.17 -21.50
C GLN A 73 -0.39 1.95 -21.72
N PRO A 74 0.28 2.88 -22.44
CA PRO A 74 1.73 2.82 -22.61
C PRO A 74 2.46 2.74 -21.26
N GLY A 75 3.39 1.78 -21.15
CA GLY A 75 4.21 1.60 -19.96
C GLY A 75 3.56 0.82 -18.81
N TRP A 76 2.26 0.51 -18.88
CA TRP A 76 1.64 -0.38 -17.88
C TRP A 76 2.09 -1.83 -18.06
N GLY A 77 2.24 -2.32 -19.29
CA GLY A 77 2.55 -3.74 -19.50
C GLY A 77 1.38 -4.67 -19.17
N GLY A 78 0.15 -4.15 -19.21
CA GLY A 78 -1.11 -4.85 -18.96
C GLY A 78 -2.29 -3.87 -18.96
N ASN A 79 -3.51 -4.38 -18.80
CA ASN A 79 -4.73 -3.57 -18.73
C ASN A 79 -5.00 -2.99 -17.34
N PHE A 80 -4.36 -3.53 -16.30
CA PHE A 80 -4.46 -3.05 -14.94
C PHE A 80 -3.20 -2.33 -14.50
N ARG A 81 -3.36 -1.37 -13.59
CA ARG A 81 -2.25 -0.77 -12.87
C ARG A 81 -2.66 -0.56 -11.42
N VAL A 82 -1.83 -1.07 -10.51
CA VAL A 82 -1.95 -0.79 -9.09
C VAL A 82 -0.93 0.27 -8.72
N ILE A 83 -1.35 1.22 -7.89
CA ILE A 83 -0.50 2.23 -7.28
C ILE A 83 -0.74 2.15 -5.78
N ALA A 84 0.33 1.97 -5.01
CA ALA A 84 0.27 1.90 -3.56
C ALA A 84 1.12 3.01 -2.94
N MET A 85 0.61 3.55 -1.85
CA MET A 85 1.32 4.44 -0.95
C MET A 85 1.21 3.88 0.46
N ILE A 86 2.31 3.93 1.21
CA ILE A 86 2.39 3.60 2.64
C ILE A 86 3.20 4.70 3.30
N ALA A 87 2.71 5.27 4.39
CA ALA A 87 3.40 6.30 5.16
C ALA A 87 3.32 5.97 6.65
N THR A 88 4.45 6.04 7.34
CA THR A 88 4.55 5.81 8.79
C THR A 88 5.56 6.75 9.43
N GLU A 89 5.34 7.04 10.71
CA GLU A 89 6.40 7.57 11.56
C GLU A 89 7.37 6.44 11.89
N ALA A 90 8.67 6.75 11.92
CA ALA A 90 9.72 5.80 12.21
C ALA A 90 10.55 6.29 13.40
N GLU A 91 11.17 5.35 14.11
CA GLU A 91 12.21 5.69 15.08
C GLU A 91 13.33 6.47 14.38
N LEU A 92 13.88 7.48 15.07
CA LEU A 92 14.88 8.35 14.47
C LEU A 92 16.14 7.59 14.03
N GLU A 93 16.58 6.62 14.83
CA GLU A 93 17.76 5.80 14.52
C GLU A 93 17.54 5.02 13.21
N LEU A 94 16.36 4.44 13.02
CA LEU A 94 15.99 3.79 11.76
C LEU A 94 15.95 4.79 10.60
N GLY A 95 15.37 5.98 10.82
CA GLY A 95 15.28 7.02 9.79
C GLY A 95 16.64 7.57 9.32
N GLU A 96 17.66 7.54 10.19
CA GLU A 96 19.01 7.98 9.88
C GLU A 96 19.88 6.87 9.27
N ASP A 97 19.41 5.61 9.27
CA ASP A 97 20.11 4.48 8.67
C ASP A 97 20.23 4.65 7.14
N PRO A 98 21.44 4.58 6.55
CA PRO A 98 21.62 4.66 5.10
C PRO A 98 20.86 3.62 4.27
N LEU A 99 20.51 2.48 4.85
CA LEU A 99 19.78 1.37 4.21
C LEU A 99 18.27 1.43 4.44
N VAL A 100 17.76 2.42 5.17
CA VAL A 100 16.33 2.50 5.51
C VAL A 100 15.42 2.46 4.29
N GLY A 101 15.84 3.04 3.16
CA GLY A 101 15.10 2.98 1.92
C GLY A 101 14.98 1.56 1.35
N GLU A 102 16.04 0.76 1.46
CA GLU A 102 16.05 -0.64 1.02
C GLU A 102 15.19 -1.51 1.93
N VAL A 103 15.23 -1.27 3.25
CA VAL A 103 14.38 -1.94 4.24
C VAL A 103 12.92 -1.62 4.00
N ALA A 104 12.57 -0.33 3.86
CA ALA A 104 11.20 0.08 3.57
C ALA A 104 10.70 -0.52 2.25
N TRP A 105 11.55 -0.54 1.22
CA TRP A 105 11.22 -1.19 -0.05
C TRP A 105 11.03 -2.70 0.08
N SER A 106 11.74 -3.37 0.99
CA SER A 106 11.63 -4.81 1.19
C SER A 106 10.27 -5.21 1.76
N TRP A 107 9.66 -4.41 2.66
CA TRP A 107 8.33 -4.69 3.23
C TRP A 107 7.28 -4.97 2.16
N LEU A 108 7.21 -4.13 1.12
CA LEU A 108 6.25 -4.32 0.03
C LEU A 108 6.56 -5.57 -0.80
N ARG A 109 7.84 -5.77 -1.15
CA ARG A 109 8.23 -6.92 -1.99
C ARG A 109 8.04 -8.24 -1.27
N GLU A 110 8.39 -8.28 0.01
CA GLU A 110 8.22 -9.46 0.87
C GLU A 110 6.75 -9.76 1.10
N ALA A 111 5.90 -8.74 1.32
CA ALA A 111 4.46 -8.93 1.43
C ALA A 111 3.84 -9.48 0.13
N LEU A 112 4.22 -8.93 -1.03
CA LEU A 112 3.77 -9.44 -2.33
C LEU A 112 4.21 -10.89 -2.56
N ALA A 113 5.45 -11.22 -2.20
CA ALA A 113 5.98 -12.58 -2.32
C ALA A 113 5.30 -13.56 -1.34
N ALA A 114 5.05 -13.14 -0.09
CA ALA A 114 4.43 -13.97 0.94
C ALA A 114 2.97 -14.36 0.60
N ARG A 115 2.31 -13.61 -0.27
CA ARG A 115 0.96 -13.90 -0.76
C ARG A 115 0.93 -14.49 -2.17
N ASP A 116 2.09 -14.89 -2.70
CA ASP A 116 2.23 -15.39 -4.08
C ASP A 116 1.55 -14.48 -5.12
N ALA A 117 1.62 -13.16 -4.91
CA ALA A 117 1.00 -12.20 -5.81
C ALA A 117 1.73 -12.21 -7.16
N ASP A 118 1.01 -12.51 -8.24
CA ASP A 118 1.56 -12.45 -9.60
C ASP A 118 1.58 -11.00 -10.11
N TYR A 119 2.78 -10.44 -10.31
CA TYR A 119 2.94 -9.07 -10.80
C TYR A 119 4.16 -8.88 -11.69
N GLY A 120 4.07 -7.87 -12.55
CA GLY A 120 5.18 -7.34 -13.34
C GLY A 120 5.31 -5.83 -13.22
N HIS A 121 6.31 -5.26 -13.91
CA HIS A 121 6.50 -3.81 -14.04
C HIS A 121 6.47 -3.04 -12.70
N LEU A 122 6.99 -3.66 -11.63
CA LEU A 122 7.10 -3.03 -10.31
C LEU A 122 8.16 -1.94 -10.34
N VAL A 123 7.74 -0.73 -9.97
CA VAL A 123 8.59 0.44 -9.82
C VAL A 123 8.13 1.25 -8.61
N GLY A 124 9.01 2.05 -8.04
CA GLY A 124 8.65 2.87 -6.89
C GLY A 124 9.81 3.61 -6.26
N THR A 125 9.52 4.25 -5.14
CA THR A 125 10.46 4.98 -4.29
C THR A 125 10.15 4.70 -2.83
N ALA A 126 11.18 4.58 -2.01
CA ALA A 126 11.08 4.68 -0.56
C ALA A 126 11.83 5.96 -0.14
N THR A 127 11.16 6.83 0.60
CA THR A 127 11.67 8.15 0.98
C THR A 127 11.63 8.31 2.49
N THR A 128 12.74 8.76 3.06
CA THR A 128 12.82 9.15 4.46
C THR A 128 12.90 10.66 4.59
N THR A 129 12.07 11.22 5.46
CA THR A 129 12.11 12.65 5.81
C THR A 129 12.49 12.80 7.28
N ILE A 130 13.65 13.41 7.53
CA ILE A 130 14.07 13.80 8.88
C ILE A 130 13.75 15.28 9.09
N ASN A 131 12.82 15.56 9.99
CA ASN A 131 12.48 16.93 10.38
C ASN A 131 13.15 17.25 11.71
N ARG A 132 14.00 18.28 11.72
CA ARG A 132 14.58 18.86 12.95
C ARG A 132 13.95 20.23 13.18
N SER A 133 13.24 20.37 14.30
CA SER A 133 12.56 21.61 14.68
C SER A 133 13.45 22.43 15.62
N PHE A 134 13.47 23.75 15.42
CA PHE A 134 14.25 24.70 16.22
C PHE A 134 13.36 25.83 16.72
N ASP A 135 13.69 26.35 17.89
CA ASP A 135 13.15 27.62 18.38
C ASP A 135 14.31 28.54 18.76
N GLY A 136 14.47 29.60 17.97
CA GLY A 136 15.72 30.33 17.88
C GLY A 136 16.87 29.40 17.47
N GLY A 137 17.94 29.36 18.28
CA GLY A 137 19.10 28.50 18.07
C GLY A 137 19.05 27.14 18.79
N ILE A 138 17.94 26.79 19.45
CA ILE A 138 17.83 25.58 20.27
C ILE A 138 16.97 24.54 19.53
N MET A 139 17.46 23.30 19.44
CA MET A 139 16.70 22.18 18.87
C MET A 139 15.57 21.76 19.82
N ARG A 140 14.34 21.71 19.32
CA ARG A 140 13.13 21.34 20.10
C ARG A 140 12.72 19.88 19.93
N GLY A 141 13.02 19.27 18.79
CA GLY A 141 12.67 17.90 18.52
C GLY A 141 13.08 17.45 17.13
N THR A 142 13.23 16.14 16.97
CA THR A 142 13.52 15.50 15.70
C THR A 142 12.53 14.36 15.48
N SER A 143 12.02 14.24 14.26
CA SER A 143 11.11 13.16 13.86
C SER A 143 11.54 12.57 12.52
N ALA A 144 11.32 11.27 12.32
CA ALA A 144 11.54 10.58 11.07
C ALA A 144 10.21 10.07 10.50
N ASN A 145 9.99 10.26 9.20
CA ASN A 145 8.84 9.71 8.49
C ASN A 145 9.33 8.91 7.28
N LEU A 146 8.77 7.72 7.10
CA LEU A 146 9.02 6.85 5.96
C LEU A 146 7.79 6.82 5.06
N GLU A 147 8.01 6.97 3.76
CA GLU A 147 6.97 6.89 2.75
C GLU A 147 7.42 5.98 1.61
N ILE A 148 6.61 4.98 1.29
CA ILE A 148 6.76 4.14 0.10
C ILE A 148 5.70 4.58 -0.89
N ARG A 149 6.12 4.79 -2.14
CA ARG A 149 5.23 4.92 -3.30
C ARG A 149 5.64 3.88 -4.33
N ALA A 150 4.72 3.02 -4.70
CA ALA A 150 4.97 1.93 -5.60
C ALA A 150 3.86 1.83 -6.65
N SER A 151 4.20 1.23 -7.79
CA SER A 151 3.22 0.88 -8.79
C SER A 151 3.66 -0.35 -9.56
N TRP A 152 2.73 -1.25 -9.83
CA TRP A 152 2.96 -2.50 -10.53
C TRP A 152 1.74 -2.90 -11.35
N THR A 153 1.92 -3.94 -12.14
CA THR A 153 0.92 -4.50 -13.03
C THR A 153 0.55 -5.88 -12.54
N PRO A 154 -0.70 -6.09 -12.09
CA PRO A 154 -1.22 -7.41 -11.75
C PRO A 154 -1.13 -8.37 -12.94
N GLY A 155 -0.78 -9.63 -12.68
CA GLY A 155 -0.77 -10.69 -13.70
C GLY A 155 -2.18 -11.20 -14.07
N SER A 156 -3.18 -10.93 -13.23
CA SER A 156 -4.57 -11.28 -13.48
C SER A 156 -5.55 -10.23 -12.96
N PRO A 157 -6.85 -10.30 -13.33
CA PRO A 157 -7.87 -9.42 -12.76
C PRO A 157 -8.23 -9.75 -11.30
N ASP A 158 -7.76 -10.87 -10.73
CA ASP A 158 -7.90 -11.14 -9.30
C ASP A 158 -6.89 -10.29 -8.52
N LEU A 159 -7.40 -9.35 -7.71
CA LEU A 159 -6.62 -8.40 -6.94
C LEU A 159 -6.53 -8.72 -5.45
N SER A 160 -7.06 -9.85 -4.99
CA SER A 160 -7.09 -10.22 -3.58
C SER A 160 -5.68 -10.25 -2.97
N ALA A 161 -4.74 -10.95 -3.61
CA ALA A 161 -3.36 -11.05 -3.15
C ALA A 161 -2.67 -9.69 -3.10
N HIS A 162 -2.87 -8.84 -4.11
CA HIS A 162 -2.28 -7.49 -4.17
C HIS A 162 -2.79 -6.58 -3.06
N PHE A 163 -4.10 -6.58 -2.82
CA PHE A 163 -4.73 -5.78 -1.78
C PHE A 163 -4.24 -6.19 -0.39
N LEU A 164 -4.28 -7.48 -0.08
CA LEU A 164 -3.85 -7.98 1.22
C LEU A 164 -2.32 -7.80 1.43
N SER A 165 -1.51 -7.89 0.38
CA SER A 165 -0.06 -7.62 0.46
C SER A 165 0.22 -6.17 0.84
N TRP A 166 -0.55 -5.23 0.30
CA TRP A 166 -0.43 -3.83 0.67
C TRP A 166 -0.78 -3.60 2.15
N LEU A 167 -1.81 -4.27 2.69
CA LEU A 167 -2.15 -4.19 4.12
C LEU A 167 -1.04 -4.80 5.00
N ASP A 168 -0.47 -5.93 4.61
CA ASP A 168 0.63 -6.54 5.35
C ASP A 168 1.86 -5.64 5.38
N ALA A 169 2.22 -5.03 4.24
CA ALA A 169 3.33 -4.09 4.18
C ALA A 169 3.09 -2.86 5.08
N MET A 170 1.84 -2.37 5.19
CA MET A 170 1.49 -1.31 6.14
C MET A 170 1.72 -1.76 7.58
N LEU A 171 1.26 -2.96 7.96
CA LEU A 171 1.45 -3.50 9.30
C LEU A 171 2.95 -3.68 9.63
N GLN A 172 3.71 -4.25 8.70
CA GLN A 172 5.17 -4.43 8.84
C GLN A 172 5.88 -3.10 9.09
N SER A 173 5.47 -2.03 8.40
CA SER A 173 6.06 -0.69 8.59
C SER A 173 5.86 -0.09 9.99
N THR A 174 4.92 -0.63 10.78
CA THR A 174 4.70 -0.24 12.18
C THR A 174 5.31 -1.23 13.19
N GLY A 175 6.07 -2.21 12.72
CA GLY A 175 6.73 -3.22 13.55
C GLY A 175 5.85 -4.42 13.92
N PHE A 176 4.64 -4.56 13.34
CA PHE A 176 3.91 -5.83 13.45
C PHE A 176 4.62 -6.90 12.61
N SER A 177 5.05 -7.99 13.26
CA SER A 177 5.58 -9.15 12.55
C SER A 177 4.47 -9.84 11.74
N PRO A 178 4.76 -10.33 10.51
CA PRO A 178 3.82 -11.15 9.73
C PRO A 178 3.23 -12.33 10.51
N GLU A 179 4.00 -12.92 11.44
CA GLU A 179 3.55 -14.04 12.27
C GLU A 179 2.51 -13.62 13.33
N ALA A 180 2.56 -12.36 13.80
CA ALA A 180 1.60 -11.83 14.76
C ALA A 180 0.20 -11.64 14.15
N ASN A 181 0.10 -11.58 12.82
CA ASN A 181 -1.17 -11.52 12.10
C ASN A 181 -1.91 -12.88 12.07
N VAL A 182 -1.20 -13.99 12.32
CA VAL A 182 -1.76 -15.36 12.26
C VAL A 182 -2.32 -15.83 13.62
N ILE A 183 -1.90 -15.20 14.72
CA ILE A 183 -2.24 -15.67 16.09
C ILE A 183 -3.64 -15.21 16.56
N GLY A 184 -4.42 -14.52 15.71
CA GLY A 184 -5.82 -14.18 15.98
C GLY A 184 -6.84 -15.30 15.71
N LEU A 185 -6.42 -16.46 15.20
CA LEU A 185 -7.30 -17.57 14.77
C LEU A 185 -7.28 -18.79 15.70
N ARG A 186 -7.20 -18.61 17.03
CA ARG A 186 -7.45 -19.71 17.99
C ARG A 186 -8.49 -19.34 19.03
#